data_AF-A0A923D615-F1
#
_entry.id   AF-A0A923D615-F1
#
_cell.length_a   1.000
_cell.length_b   1.000
_cell.length_c   1.000
_cell.angle_alpha   90.00
_cell.angle_beta   90.00
_cell.angle_gamma   90.00
#
_symmetry.space_group_name_H-M   'P 1'
#
loop_
_entity.id
_entity.type
_entity.pdbx_description
1 polymer ?
#
loop_
_entity_poly.entity_id
_entity_poly.type
_entity_poly.pdbx_seq_one_letter_code
_entity_poly.pdbx_strand_id
1 'polypeptide(L)' 'NIRIERIPVVFRCEACGETHEVKLSERKDVICPACGSAKASLLSGREFTVQQIEVI' A
#
# COMPACT_ATOMS: atom_id res chain seq x y z
N ASN A 1 23.20 -12.09 -6.16
CA ASN A 1 22.12 -12.35 -5.18
C ASN A 1 21.10 -11.24 -5.37
N ILE A 2 19.84 -11.56 -5.71
CA ILE A 2 18.79 -10.54 -5.86
C ILE A 2 17.90 -10.62 -4.62
N ARG A 3 17.80 -9.50 -3.89
CA ARG A 3 16.88 -9.35 -2.76
C ARG A 3 15.68 -8.53 -3.19
N ILE A 4 14.49 -9.04 -2.90
CA ILE A 4 13.21 -8.38 -3.21
C ILE A 4 12.54 -8.05 -1.90
N GLU A 5 12.30 -6.77 -1.68
CA GLU A 5 11.48 -6.27 -0.57
C GLU A 5 10.09 -5.91 -1.09
N ARG A 6 9.06 -6.36 -0.38
CA ARG A 6 7.68 -6.02 -0.70
C ARG A 6 7.24 -4.87 0.18
N ILE A 7 6.91 -3.75 -0.44
CA ILE A 7 6.31 -2.61 0.25
C ILE A 7 4.80 -2.87 0.40
N PRO A 8 4.22 -2.68 1.60
CA PRO A 8 2.79 -2.87 1.80
C PRO A 8 2.01 -1.86 0.97
N VAL A 9 0.80 -2.26 0.56
CA VAL A 9 -0.13 -1.31 -0.05
C VAL A 9 -0.79 -0.51 1.05
N VAL A 10 -0.61 0.80 1.03
CA VAL A 10 -1.16 1.73 2.02
C VAL A 10 -2.20 2.62 1.36
N PHE A 11 -3.38 2.73 1.98
CA PHE A 11 -4.43 3.65 1.57
C PHE A 11 -4.70 4.70 2.63
N ARG A 12 -5.06 5.90 2.19
CA ARG A 12 -5.58 6.97 3.04
C ARG A 12 -7.05 7.21 2.73
N CYS A 13 -7.89 7.13 3.75
CA CYS A 13 -9.31 7.45 3.63
C CYS A 13 -9.51 8.95 3.36
N GLU A 14 -10.30 9.29 2.35
CA GLU A 14 -10.61 10.69 2.02
C GLU A 14 -11.69 11.28 2.92
N ALA A 15 -12.42 10.45 3.67
CA ALA A 15 -13.49 10.91 4.56
C ALA A 15 -12.98 11.25 5.96
N CYS A 16 -12.18 10.38 6.58
CA CYS A 16 -11.67 10.58 7.94
C CYS A 16 -10.16 10.81 8.03
N GLY A 17 -9.41 10.62 6.94
CA GLY A 17 -7.96 10.78 6.92
C GLY A 17 -7.16 9.56 7.41
N GLU A 18 -7.82 8.51 7.91
CA GLU A 18 -7.17 7.29 8.42
C GLU A 18 -6.29 6.61 7.37
N THR A 19 -5.13 6.13 7.79
CA THR A 19 -4.18 5.44 6.91
C THR A 19 -4.07 3.98 7.32
N HIS A 20 -4.29 3.06 6.38
CA HIS A 20 -4.31 1.63 6.68
C HIS A 20 -3.67 0.81 5.57
N GLU A 21 -3.01 -0.28 5.97
CA GLU A 21 -2.45 -1.27 5.06
C GLU A 21 -3.55 -2.21 4.55
N VAL A 22 -3.44 -2.59 3.28
CA VAL A 22 -4.38 -3.52 2.64
C VAL A 22 -3.62 -4.69 2.03
N LYS A 23 -3.99 -5.90 2.43
CA LYS A 23 -3.49 -7.12 1.79
C LYS A 23 -4.16 -7.29 0.42
N LEU A 24 -3.34 -7.32 -0.63
CA LEU A 24 -3.80 -7.49 -2.02
C LEU A 24 -4.60 -8.79 -2.25
N SER A 25 -4.32 -9.83 -1.46
CA SER A 25 -5.00 -11.14 -1.53
C SER A 25 -6.46 -11.12 -1.10
N GLU A 26 -6.93 -10.06 -0.44
CA GLU A 26 -8.26 -10.00 0.19
C GLU A 26 -9.20 -9.01 -0.51
N ARG A 27 -8.82 -8.45 -1.66
CA ARG A 27 -9.58 -7.36 -2.29
C ARG A 27 -10.83 -7.85 -3.02
N LYS A 28 -12.00 -7.47 -2.49
CA LYS A 28 -13.15 -7.12 -3.33
C LYS A 28 -13.49 -5.64 -3.26
N ASP A 29 -13.37 -4.98 -2.11
CA ASP A 29 -13.56 -3.53 -1.98
C ASP A 29 -12.66 -2.97 -0.85
N VAL A 30 -11.98 -1.84 -1.08
CA VAL A 30 -11.16 -1.18 -0.04
C VAL A 30 -12.07 -0.29 0.80
N ILE A 31 -12.40 -0.75 2.01
CA ILE A 31 -13.25 -0.04 2.96
C ILE A 31 -12.40 0.43 4.14
N CYS A 32 -12.54 1.71 4.50
CA CYS A 32 -11.83 2.27 5.65
C CYS A 32 -12.31 1.59 6.95
N PRO A 33 -11.41 0.99 7.76
CA PRO A 33 -11.80 0.30 8.99
C PRO A 33 -12.27 1.25 10.10
N ALA A 34 -11.91 2.54 10.01
CA ALA A 34 -12.27 3.53 11.02
C ALA A 34 -13.66 4.17 10.80
N CYS A 35 -14.09 4.35 9.55
CA CYS A 35 -15.34 5.08 9.25
C CYS A 35 -16.26 4.38 8.24
N GLY A 36 -15.86 3.25 7.67
CA GLY A 36 -16.67 2.51 6.69
C GLY A 36 -16.73 3.15 5.29
N SER A 37 -16.05 4.27 5.05
CA SER A 37 -16.00 4.91 3.74
C SER A 37 -15.20 4.07 2.73
N ALA A 38 -15.71 3.97 1.50
CA ALA A 38 -15.00 3.38 0.35
C ALA A 38 -14.12 4.40 -0.40
N LYS A 39 -14.16 5.68 -0.03
CA LYS A 39 -13.33 6.73 -0.66
C LYS A 39 -11.93 6.70 -0.07
N ALA A 40 -10.97 6.27 -0.86
CA ALA A 40 -9.58 6.17 -0.45
C ALA A 40 -8.62 6.50 -1.60
N SER A 41 -7.50 7.11 -1.24
CA SER A 41 -6.37 7.38 -2.13
C SER A 41 -5.23 6.41 -1.81
N LEU A 42 -4.56 5.89 -2.84
CA LEU A 42 -3.38 5.03 -2.68
C LEU A 42 -2.17 5.87 -2.30
N LEU A 43 -1.52 5.57 -1.18
CA LEU A 43 -0.29 6.23 -0.72
C LEU A 43 0.98 5.47 -1.10
N SER A 44 0.95 4.14 -1.10
CA SER A 44 2.12 3.29 -1.37
C SER A 44 1.72 1.91 -1.88
N GLY A 45 2.65 1.22 -2.55
CA GLY A 45 2.51 -0.16 -3.00
C GLY A 45 2.28 -0.31 -4.52
N ARG A 46 2.53 0.74 -5.30
CA ARG A 46 2.57 0.69 -6.78
C ARG A 46 3.96 0.98 -7.36
N GLU A 47 4.94 1.18 -6.49
CA GLU A 47 6.30 1.49 -6.86
C GLU A 47 7.11 0.21 -7.13
N PHE A 48 7.96 0.24 -8.15
CA PHE A 48 9.03 -0.73 -8.33
C PHE A 48 10.34 0.05 -8.48
N THR A 49 11.19 -0.05 -7.47
CA THR A 49 12.40 0.77 -7.35
C THR A 49 13.60 -0.11 -7.08
N VAL A 50 14.69 0.11 -7.82
CA VAL A 50 15.99 -0.48 -7.51
C VAL A 50 16.59 0.29 -6.34
N GLN A 51 16.57 -0.30 -5.14
CA GLN A 51 17.06 0.36 -3.93
C GLN A 51 18.60 0.40 -3.87
N GLN A 52 19.27 -0.67 -4.33
CA GLN A 52 20.72 -0.76 -4.28
C GLN A 52 21.26 -1.63 -5.42
N ILE A 53 22.42 -1.25 -5.95
CA ILE A 53 23.23 -2.04 -6.88
C ILE A 53 24.63 -2.15 -6.29
N GLU A 54 25.15 -3.37 -6.22
CA GLU A 54 26.52 -3.66 -5.75
C GLU A 54 27.33 -4.19 -6.94
N VAL A 55 28.54 -3.65 -7.14
CA VAL A 55 29.46 -4.02 -8.22
C VAL A 55 30.82 -4.33 -7.59
N ILE A 56 31.43 -5.43 -8.02
CA ILE A 56 32.77 -5.91 -7.62
C ILE A 56 33.81 -5.51 -8.66
#